data_AF-A0A7J7KCR7-F1
#
_entry.id   AF-A0A7J7KCR7-F1
#
_cell.length_a   1.000
_cell.length_b   1.000
_cell.length_c   1.000
_cell.angle_alpha   90.00
_cell.angle_beta   90.00
_cell.angle_gamma   90.00
#
_symmetry.space_group_name_H-M   'P 1'
#
loop_
_entity.id
_entity.type
_entity.pdbx_description
1 polymer ?
#
loop_
_entity_poly.entity_id
_entity_poly.type
_entity_poly.pdbx_seq_one_letter_code
_entity_poly.pdbx_strand_id
1 'polypeptide(L)'
;MADSCEHPTLTDKPRKRQSRGSAKEQAKKQRVCSHKTGEDCLCKKKCFEKVSLVERQKLISDFNEKYTTKNQQDGYLSTLITVCDIKRRRPRGGDPTKANPHSHTYMYSVRTKNDGQCHVSKKIVCLKAFISLFGVTKQRVETIRKSLVETGESDQIYVLDF
;
A
#
# COMPACT_ATOMS: atom_id res chain seq x y z
N MET A 1 6.12 38.84 64.69
CA MET A 1 6.00 39.06 63.24
C MET A 1 6.58 37.87 62.52
N ALA A 2 5.72 37.04 61.92
CA ALA A 2 6.07 36.10 60.87
C ALA A 2 4.75 35.66 60.22
N ASP A 3 4.41 36.34 59.14
CA ASP A 3 3.36 35.98 58.20
C ASP A 3 3.93 34.87 57.32
N SER A 4 3.33 33.67 57.33
CA SER A 4 3.77 32.57 56.48
C SER A 4 2.56 32.06 55.70
N CYS A 5 2.56 32.45 54.43
CA CYS A 5 1.50 32.31 53.46
C CYS A 5 1.10 30.85 53.21
N GLU A 6 -0.18 30.55 53.32
CA GLU A 6 -0.75 29.28 52.87
C GLU A 6 -0.86 29.27 51.34
N HIS A 7 -0.14 28.35 50.69
CA HIS A 7 -0.25 28.14 49.25
C HIS A 7 -1.44 27.21 48.93
N PRO A 8 -2.35 27.61 48.02
CA PRO A 8 -3.45 26.75 47.60
C PRO A 8 -2.93 25.55 46.81
N THR A 9 -3.36 24.34 47.19
CA THR A 9 -3.06 23.10 46.48
C THR A 9 -3.94 23.00 45.23
N LEU A 10 -3.31 23.13 44.05
CA LEU A 10 -3.97 22.93 42.76
C LEU A 10 -4.29 21.44 42.55
N THR A 11 -5.56 21.04 42.68
CA THR A 11 -6.01 19.64 42.58
C THR A 11 -6.46 19.20 41.18
N ASP A 12 -6.49 20.10 40.20
CA ASP A 12 -6.96 19.74 38.86
C ASP A 12 -5.81 19.36 37.91
N LYS A 13 -5.82 18.10 37.46
CA LYS A 13 -4.94 17.65 36.38
C LYS A 13 -5.22 18.49 35.13
N PRO A 14 -4.25 19.22 34.58
CA PRO A 14 -4.49 20.07 33.42
C PRO A 14 -4.96 19.22 32.24
N ARG A 15 -6.07 19.62 31.61
CA ARG A 15 -6.62 18.94 30.44
C ARG A 15 -5.54 18.92 29.35
N LYS A 16 -5.01 17.73 29.05
CA LYS A 16 -3.96 17.54 28.02
C LYS A 16 -4.43 18.17 26.71
N ARG A 17 -3.69 19.18 26.22
CA ARG A 17 -3.99 19.88 24.97
C ARG A 17 -4.10 18.84 23.86
N GLN A 18 -5.25 18.80 23.17
CA GLN A 18 -5.42 17.95 22.00
C GLN A 18 -4.38 18.36 20.96
N SER A 19 -3.50 17.43 20.59
CA SER A 19 -2.52 17.68 19.53
C SER A 19 -3.27 17.74 18.20
N ARG A 20 -3.68 18.94 17.79
CA ARG A 20 -3.95 19.22 16.39
C ARG A 20 -2.60 19.06 15.71
N GLY A 21 -2.38 17.92 15.04
CA GLY A 21 -1.08 17.54 14.50
C GLY A 21 -0.43 18.69 13.73
N SER A 22 0.91 18.69 13.68
CA SER A 22 1.65 19.79 13.06
C SER A 22 1.19 20.00 11.61
N ALA A 23 1.23 21.23 11.10
CA ALA A 23 0.97 21.51 9.69
C ALA A 23 1.81 20.61 8.76
N LYS A 24 3.03 20.24 9.19
CA LYS A 24 3.90 19.28 8.50
C LYS A 24 3.28 17.88 8.41
N GLU A 25 2.64 17.41 9.48
CA GLU A 25 1.97 16.11 9.50
C GLU A 25 0.71 16.10 8.64
N GLN A 26 -0.06 17.18 8.65
CA GLN A 26 -1.22 17.33 7.77
C GLN A 26 -0.81 17.32 6.29
N ALA A 27 0.23 18.07 5.93
CA ALA A 27 0.79 18.07 4.58
C ALA A 27 1.37 16.70 4.18
N LYS A 28 1.89 15.93 5.13
CA LYS A 28 2.35 14.54 4.88
C LYS A 28 1.16 13.62 4.61
N LYS A 29 0.10 13.69 5.43
CA LYS A 29 -1.13 12.90 5.23
C LYS A 29 -1.80 13.23 3.90
N GLN A 30 -1.92 14.50 3.58
CA GLN A 30 -2.53 14.93 2.32
C GLN A 30 -1.78 14.38 1.10
N ARG A 31 -0.44 14.40 1.11
CA ARG A 31 0.38 13.80 0.05
C ARG A 31 0.20 12.29 -0.09
N VAL A 32 -0.02 11.59 1.02
CA VAL A 32 -0.22 10.14 1.04
C VAL A 32 -1.62 9.77 0.56
N CYS A 33 -2.64 10.59 0.83
CA CYS A 33 -4.04 10.30 0.49
C CYS A 33 -4.53 10.95 -0.82
N SER A 34 -3.63 11.52 -1.64
CA SER A 34 -4.00 12.22 -2.87
C SER A 34 -3.61 11.47 -4.15
N HIS A 35 -3.59 10.13 -4.13
CA HIS A 35 -3.26 9.34 -5.32
C HIS A 35 -4.38 9.40 -6.35
N LYS A 36 -4.02 9.35 -7.63
CA LYS A 36 -4.95 9.35 -8.76
C LYS A 36 -4.67 8.16 -9.65
N THR A 37 -5.72 7.59 -10.23
CA THR A 37 -5.58 6.57 -11.27
C THR A 37 -4.92 7.19 -12.50
N GLY A 38 -3.84 6.55 -12.97
CA GLY A 38 -3.09 6.94 -14.16
C GLY A 38 -3.66 6.36 -15.45
N GLU A 39 -2.87 6.48 -16.51
CA GLU A 39 -3.22 6.06 -17.87
C GLU A 39 -3.31 4.53 -18.03
N ASP A 40 -3.99 4.11 -19.10
CA ASP A 40 -4.08 2.71 -19.48
C ASP A 40 -2.68 2.13 -19.77
N CYS A 41 -2.44 0.94 -19.23
CA CYS A 41 -1.22 0.17 -19.46
C CYS A 41 -1.02 -0.34 -20.89
N LEU A 42 -2.08 -0.35 -21.72
CA LEU A 42 -2.11 -0.82 -23.13
C LEU A 42 -1.50 -2.22 -23.33
N CYS A 43 -1.53 -3.06 -22.30
CA CYS A 43 -0.87 -4.36 -22.34
C CYS A 43 -1.76 -5.41 -23.00
N LYS A 44 -1.13 -6.47 -23.56
CA LYS A 44 -1.82 -7.62 -24.17
C LYS A 44 -2.82 -8.32 -23.23
N LYS A 45 -2.63 -8.20 -21.91
CA LYS A 45 -3.53 -8.77 -20.90
C LYS A 45 -4.83 -7.97 -20.73
N LYS A 46 -4.97 -6.84 -21.42
CA LYS A 46 -6.16 -5.96 -21.40
C LYS A 46 -6.60 -5.65 -19.96
N CYS A 47 -5.63 -5.29 -19.12
CA CYS A 47 -5.85 -5.14 -17.67
C CYS A 47 -6.92 -4.08 -17.35
N PHE A 48 -6.94 -2.98 -18.11
CA PHE A 48 -7.93 -1.94 -17.95
C PHE A 48 -9.31 -2.42 -18.42
N GLU A 49 -9.45 -3.11 -19.55
CA GLU A 49 -10.75 -3.69 -19.94
C GLU A 49 -11.33 -4.64 -18.88
N LYS A 50 -10.47 -5.38 -18.16
CA LYS A 50 -10.90 -6.29 -17.09
C LYS A 50 -11.38 -5.58 -15.83
N VAL A 51 -10.88 -4.38 -15.55
CA VAL A 51 -11.25 -3.60 -14.36
C VAL A 51 -12.10 -2.42 -14.83
N SER A 52 -13.40 -2.43 -14.53
CA SER A 52 -14.31 -1.39 -15.03
C SER A 52 -13.94 -0.02 -14.45
N LEU A 53 -14.34 1.06 -15.12
CA LEU A 53 -14.04 2.43 -14.63
C LEU A 53 -14.55 2.66 -13.21
N VAL A 54 -15.74 2.14 -12.89
CA VAL A 54 -16.35 2.22 -11.55
C VAL A 54 -15.49 1.47 -10.52
N GLU A 55 -15.01 0.27 -10.85
CA GLU A 55 -14.12 -0.49 -9.97
C GLU A 55 -12.79 0.24 -9.76
N ARG A 56 -12.21 0.86 -10.79
CA ARG A 56 -10.96 1.62 -10.66
C ARG A 56 -11.12 2.82 -9.72
N GLN A 57 -12.22 3.56 -9.88
CA GLN A 57 -12.55 4.69 -9.02
C GLN A 57 -12.71 4.22 -7.56
N LYS A 58 -13.43 3.13 -7.33
CA LYS A 58 -13.56 2.55 -5.98
C LYS A 58 -12.21 2.12 -5.39
N LEU A 59 -11.36 1.46 -6.17
CA LEU A 59 -10.05 1.02 -5.71
C LEU A 59 -9.19 2.19 -5.24
N ILE A 60 -9.13 3.28 -6.01
CA ILE A 60 -8.31 4.44 -5.64
C ILE A 60 -8.93 5.25 -4.49
N SER A 61 -10.25 5.39 -4.45
CA SER A 61 -10.95 6.04 -3.33
C SER A 61 -10.73 5.27 -2.03
N ASP A 62 -10.98 3.95 -2.04
CA ASP A 62 -10.72 3.09 -0.88
C ASP A 62 -9.26 3.16 -0.43
N PHE A 63 -8.32 3.17 -1.38
CA PHE A 63 -6.90 3.25 -1.08
C PHE A 63 -6.51 4.55 -0.38
N ASN A 64 -7.06 5.67 -0.82
CA ASN A 64 -6.79 6.99 -0.25
C ASN A 64 -7.50 7.21 1.09
N GLU A 65 -8.72 6.70 1.25
CA GLU A 65 -9.56 6.91 2.44
C GLU A 65 -9.19 5.97 3.58
N LYS A 66 -8.98 4.68 3.30
CA LYS A 66 -8.74 3.65 4.34
C LYS A 66 -7.31 3.65 4.85
N TYR A 67 -6.33 3.99 4.00
CA TYR A 67 -4.91 3.90 4.34
C TYR A 67 -4.27 5.29 4.42
N THR A 68 -4.25 5.83 5.64
CA THR A 68 -3.80 7.22 5.91
C THR A 68 -2.29 7.38 6.03
N THR A 69 -1.55 6.27 6.19
CA THR A 69 -0.10 6.27 6.33
C THR A 69 0.58 5.46 5.24
N LYS A 70 1.83 5.82 4.89
CA LYS A 70 2.63 5.10 3.90
C LYS A 70 2.75 3.61 4.23
N ASN A 71 2.98 3.27 5.51
CA ASN A 71 3.17 1.88 5.93
C ASN A 71 1.88 1.07 5.78
N GLN A 72 0.72 1.64 6.13
CA GLN A 72 -0.58 0.99 5.88
C GLN A 72 -0.83 0.75 4.39
N GLN A 73 -0.51 1.75 3.55
CA GLN A 73 -0.61 1.59 2.10
C GLN A 73 0.34 0.52 1.56
N ASP A 74 1.60 0.51 2.01
CA ASP A 74 2.59 -0.48 1.58
C ASP A 74 2.18 -1.90 2.02
N GLY A 75 1.66 -2.04 3.24
CA GLY A 75 1.07 -3.28 3.75
C GLY A 75 -0.12 -3.73 2.90
N TYR A 76 -1.05 -2.84 2.57
CA TYR A 76 -2.15 -3.19 1.66
C TYR A 76 -1.66 -3.64 0.28
N LEU A 77 -0.74 -2.89 -0.33
CA LEU A 77 -0.16 -3.24 -1.63
C LEU A 77 0.60 -4.56 -1.58
N SER A 78 1.24 -4.90 -0.47
CA SER A 78 1.94 -6.17 -0.28
C SER A 78 0.98 -7.35 -0.36
N THR A 79 -0.22 -7.25 0.24
CA THR A 79 -1.25 -8.31 0.18
C THR A 79 -1.78 -8.61 -1.23
N LEU A 80 -1.57 -7.68 -2.16
CA LEU A 80 -1.99 -7.78 -3.56
C LEU A 80 -0.90 -8.39 -4.46
N ILE A 81 0.32 -8.49 -3.95
CA ILE A 81 1.49 -9.03 -4.64
C ILE A 81 1.75 -10.45 -4.15
N THR A 82 1.85 -11.39 -5.09
CA THR A 82 2.23 -12.77 -4.80
C THR A 82 3.64 -13.01 -5.33
N VAL A 83 4.54 -13.47 -4.45
CA VAL A 83 5.87 -13.94 -4.82
C VAL A 83 5.75 -15.40 -5.26
N CYS A 84 6.37 -15.76 -6.38
CA CYS A 84 6.35 -17.09 -6.95
C CYS A 84 7.76 -17.55 -7.27
N ASP A 85 8.09 -18.80 -6.93
CA ASP A 85 9.38 -19.38 -7.26
C ASP A 85 9.49 -19.72 -8.74
N ILE A 86 10.72 -19.65 -9.25
CA ILE A 86 11.02 -19.93 -10.65
C ILE A 86 11.06 -21.44 -10.87
N LYS A 87 9.99 -21.98 -11.46
CA LYS A 87 9.84 -23.42 -11.73
C LYS A 87 10.86 -23.98 -12.73
N ARG A 88 11.31 -23.18 -13.71
CA ARG A 88 12.27 -23.62 -14.73
C ARG A 88 13.02 -22.45 -15.31
N ARG A 89 14.35 -22.58 -15.43
CA ARG A 89 15.21 -21.61 -16.08
C ARG A 89 15.51 -22.06 -17.51
N ARG A 90 15.46 -21.13 -18.46
CA ARG A 90 15.96 -21.41 -19.82
C ARG A 90 17.49 -21.47 -19.74
N PRO A 91 18.14 -22.58 -20.16
CA PRO A 91 19.58 -22.60 -20.27
C PRO A 91 20.00 -21.55 -21.30
N ARG A 92 20.85 -20.60 -20.89
CA ARG A 92 21.50 -19.65 -21.80
C ARG A 92 22.90 -20.18 -22.02
N GLY A 93 23.32 -20.34 -23.28
CA GLY A 93 24.66 -20.83 -23.64
C GLY A 93 25.74 -19.76 -23.42
N GLY A 94 25.84 -19.22 -22.22
CA GLY A 94 26.82 -18.21 -21.84
C GLY A 94 27.38 -18.47 -20.44
N ASP A 95 28.47 -17.79 -20.12
CA ASP A 95 29.20 -17.94 -18.85
C ASP A 95 28.27 -17.79 -17.63
N PRO A 96 28.11 -18.83 -16.78
CA PRO A 96 27.21 -18.82 -15.64
C PRO A 96 27.58 -17.76 -14.59
N THR A 97 28.83 -17.28 -14.58
CA THR A 97 29.29 -16.25 -13.63
C THR A 97 28.78 -14.83 -13.95
N LYS A 98 28.39 -14.57 -15.20
CA LYS A 98 27.89 -13.26 -15.64
C LYS A 98 26.38 -13.15 -15.66
N ALA A 99 25.67 -14.27 -15.51
CA ALA A 99 24.23 -14.27 -15.41
C ALA A 99 23.82 -13.87 -13.99
N ASN A 100 23.12 -12.74 -13.84
CA ASN A 100 22.37 -12.41 -12.62
C ASN A 100 20.89 -12.77 -12.83
N PRO A 101 20.51 -14.05 -12.70
CA PRO A 101 19.13 -14.46 -12.88
C PRO A 101 18.29 -13.95 -11.71
N HIS A 102 17.08 -13.47 -12.01
CA HIS A 102 16.09 -13.22 -10.96
C HIS A 102 15.88 -14.49 -10.13
N SER A 103 15.74 -14.33 -8.82
CA SER A 103 15.44 -15.43 -7.90
C SER A 103 13.95 -15.77 -7.89
N HIS A 104 13.08 -14.75 -7.95
CA HIS A 104 11.63 -14.90 -7.86
C HIS A 104 10.90 -14.19 -9.00
N THR A 105 9.68 -14.64 -9.26
CA THR A 105 8.69 -13.99 -10.13
C THR A 105 7.59 -13.37 -9.28
N TYR A 106 6.95 -12.31 -9.78
CA TYR A 106 5.89 -11.61 -9.06
C TYR A 106 4.60 -11.58 -9.86
N MET A 107 3.48 -11.82 -9.19
CA MET A 107 2.14 -11.70 -9.74
C MET A 107 1.38 -10.58 -9.02
N TYR A 108 0.69 -9.73 -9.79
CA TYR A 108 -0.13 -8.63 -9.26
C TYR A 108 -1.59 -8.98 -9.40
N SER A 109 -2.36 -8.77 -8.33
CA SER A 109 -3.79 -8.97 -8.35
C SER A 109 -4.52 -7.81 -7.69
N VAL A 110 -5.70 -7.48 -8.17
CA VAL A 110 -6.59 -6.51 -7.53
C VAL A 110 -7.87 -7.21 -7.13
N ARG A 111 -8.43 -6.80 -5.99
CA ARG A 111 -9.66 -7.33 -5.42
C ARG A 111 -10.76 -6.31 -5.66
N THR A 112 -11.76 -6.65 -6.47
CA THR A 112 -12.89 -5.77 -6.74
C THR A 112 -14.19 -6.38 -6.21
N LYS A 113 -15.06 -5.55 -5.66
CA LYS A 113 -16.44 -5.88 -5.30
C LYS A 113 -17.36 -5.11 -6.23
N ASN A 114 -18.29 -5.80 -6.89
CA ASN A 114 -19.34 -5.18 -7.69
C ASN A 114 -20.62 -5.10 -6.85
N ASP A 115 -21.41 -4.03 -7.02
CA ASP A 115 -22.58 -3.71 -6.17
C ASP A 115 -23.75 -4.70 -6.26
N GLY A 116 -23.57 -5.85 -6.93
CA GLY A 116 -24.53 -6.94 -6.99
C GLY A 116 -23.92 -8.32 -6.76
N GLN A 117 -22.63 -8.40 -6.41
CA GLN A 117 -21.95 -9.66 -6.11
C GLN A 117 -21.44 -9.65 -4.68
N CYS A 118 -21.94 -10.56 -3.86
CA CYS A 118 -21.43 -10.79 -2.50
C CYS A 118 -19.99 -11.34 -2.48
N HIS A 119 -19.44 -11.75 -3.64
CA HIS A 119 -18.10 -12.31 -3.74
C HIS A 119 -17.08 -11.27 -4.21
N VAL A 120 -15.87 -11.36 -3.65
CA VAL A 120 -14.73 -10.54 -4.07
C VAL A 120 -14.08 -11.20 -5.28
N SER A 121 -14.10 -10.54 -6.43
CA SER A 121 -13.40 -11.03 -7.63
C SER A 121 -11.92 -10.66 -7.57
N LYS A 122 -11.03 -11.65 -7.74
CA LYS A 122 -9.58 -11.43 -7.87
C LYS A 122 -9.19 -11.32 -9.35
N LYS A 123 -8.68 -10.17 -9.77
CA LYS A 123 -8.28 -9.90 -11.16
C LYS A 123 -6.76 -9.78 -11.27
N ILE A 124 -6.12 -10.59 -12.11
CA ILE A 124 -4.67 -10.55 -12.31
C ILE A 124 -4.32 -9.41 -13.29
N VAL A 125 -3.40 -8.54 -12.88
CA VAL A 125 -2.97 -7.37 -13.64
C VAL A 125 -1.46 -7.39 -13.91
N CYS A 126 -1.01 -6.56 -14.86
CA CYS A 126 0.43 -6.35 -15.08
C CYS A 126 0.97 -5.29 -14.10
N LEU A 127 2.29 -5.22 -13.96
CA LEU A 127 2.94 -4.22 -13.11
C LEU A 127 2.55 -2.77 -13.49
N LYS A 128 2.55 -2.46 -14.79
CA LYS A 128 2.20 -1.11 -15.28
C LYS A 128 0.77 -0.76 -14.89
N ALA A 129 -0.17 -1.69 -15.07
CA ALA A 129 -1.55 -1.49 -14.66
C ALA A 129 -1.67 -1.32 -13.14
N PHE A 130 -0.96 -2.13 -12.35
CA PHE A 130 -0.96 -2.00 -10.89
C PHE A 130 -0.48 -0.62 -10.44
N ILE A 131 0.61 -0.12 -11.04
CA ILE A 131 1.14 1.23 -10.83
C ILE A 131 0.10 2.29 -11.20
N SER A 132 -0.51 2.19 -12.38
CA SER A 132 -1.51 3.16 -12.84
C SER A 132 -2.77 3.12 -11.96
N LEU A 133 -3.25 1.95 -11.55
CA LEU A 133 -4.49 1.81 -10.76
C LEU A 133 -4.38 2.53 -9.41
N PHE A 134 -3.26 2.36 -8.71
CA PHE A 134 -3.03 2.95 -7.38
C PHE A 134 -2.26 4.29 -7.41
N GLY A 135 -1.82 4.75 -8.59
CA GLY A 135 -1.05 5.99 -8.70
C GLY A 135 0.28 5.97 -7.93
N VAL A 136 0.95 4.83 -7.89
CA VAL A 136 2.19 4.62 -7.11
C VAL A 136 3.42 4.51 -8.02
N THR A 137 4.59 4.92 -7.54
CA THR A 137 5.81 4.84 -8.35
C THR A 137 6.32 3.40 -8.47
N LYS A 138 7.00 3.10 -9.58
CA LYS A 138 7.64 1.80 -9.80
C LYS A 138 8.62 1.43 -8.67
N GLN A 139 9.43 2.41 -8.24
CA GLN A 139 10.42 2.23 -7.18
C GLN A 139 9.75 1.79 -5.87
N ARG A 140 8.59 2.35 -5.53
CA ARG A 140 7.84 1.96 -4.33
C ARG A 140 7.44 0.47 -4.37
N VAL A 141 6.94 0.00 -5.52
CA VAL A 141 6.60 -1.42 -5.70
C VAL A 141 7.84 -2.31 -5.66
N GLU A 142 8.97 -1.86 -6.20
CA GLU A 142 10.23 -2.61 -6.13
C GLU A 142 10.75 -2.74 -4.69
N THR A 143 10.61 -1.71 -3.86
CA THR A 143 10.94 -1.79 -2.43
C THR A 143 10.05 -2.81 -1.71
N ILE A 144 8.73 -2.80 -1.97
CA ILE A 144 7.79 -3.76 -1.38
C ILE A 144 8.17 -5.20 -1.77
N ARG A 145 8.55 -5.43 -3.03
CA ARG A 145 9.01 -6.76 -3.47
C ARG A 145 10.24 -7.25 -2.73
N LYS A 146 11.21 -6.37 -2.48
CA LYS A 146 12.43 -6.72 -1.74
C LYS A 146 12.08 -7.12 -0.31
N SER A 147 11.26 -6.31 0.35
CA SER A 147 10.74 -6.60 1.69
C SER A 147 10.02 -7.95 1.76
N LEU A 148 9.16 -8.26 0.79
CA LEU A 148 8.45 -9.55 0.74
C LEU A 148 9.37 -10.76 0.59
N VAL A 149 10.50 -10.61 -0.09
CA VAL A 149 11.49 -11.69 -0.26
C VAL A 149 12.35 -11.85 0.99
N GLU A 150 12.72 -10.74 1.63
CA GLU A 150 13.59 -10.73 2.81
C GLU A 150 12.86 -11.19 4.08
N THR A 151 11.62 -10.74 4.28
CA THR A 151 10.85 -11.01 5.52
C THR A 151 9.95 -12.23 5.39
N GLY A 152 9.59 -12.67 4.18
CA GLY A 152 8.67 -13.80 3.94
C GLY A 152 7.22 -13.58 4.40
N GLU A 153 6.96 -12.53 5.17
CA GLU A 153 5.65 -12.14 5.67
C GLU A 153 5.15 -10.92 4.88
N SER A 154 3.94 -11.01 4.33
CA SER A 154 3.18 -9.82 3.97
C SER A 154 2.83 -9.11 5.28
N ASP A 155 3.42 -7.95 5.58
CA ASP A 155 3.16 -7.14 6.79
C ASP A 155 1.65 -7.09 7.12
N GLN A 156 1.19 -8.03 7.96
CA GLN A 156 -0.17 -8.05 8.49
C GLN A 156 -0.20 -7.09 9.67
N ILE A 157 -0.25 -5.79 9.39
CA ILE A 157 -0.59 -4.79 10.39
C ILE A 157 -2.12 -4.60 10.33
N TYR A 158 -2.81 -5.38 11.18
CA TYR A 158 -4.21 -5.29 11.61
C TYR A 158 -5.28 -5.21 10.50
N VAL A 159 -5.78 -6.38 10.08
CA VAL A 159 -7.16 -6.50 9.60
C VAL A 159 -8.04 -6.49 10.85
N LEU A 160 -8.70 -5.36 11.13
CA LEU A 160 -9.98 -5.44 11.82
C LEU A 160 -11.01 -5.80 10.74
N ASP A 161 -11.46 -7.05 10.79
CA ASP A 161 -12.64 -7.50 10.07
C ASP A 161 -13.86 -6.70 10.55
N PHE A 162 -14.46 -5.91 9.66
CA PHE A 162 -15.87 -5.52 9.67
C PHE A 162 -16.34 -5.24 8.23
#